data_AF-A0A8H2ZEL9-F1
#
_entry.id   AF-A0A8H2ZEL9-F1
#
_cell.length_a   1.000
_cell.length_b   1.000
_cell.length_c   1.000
_cell.angle_alpha   90.00
_cell.angle_beta   90.00
_cell.angle_gamma   90.00
#
_symmetry.space_group_name_H-M   'P 1'
#
loop_
_entity.id
_entity.type
_entity.pdbx_description
1 polymer ?
#
loop_
_entity_poly.entity_id
_entity_poly.type
_entity_poly.pdbx_seq_one_letter_code
_entity_poly.pdbx_strand_id
1 'polypeptide(L)'
;MATPSSNSKNSGDDIKRVSDAMDVLAKLIIQRRKDNNQVKIDYEKKLQEVDKLINMILALNRKDESRYSVDTTELDKILNDGVEIIEKGENKQKYALIPIVEIQPIVQTNTIDDFSLKKKKKKNKINCSYCKETGHTRAACPKRLLNPKP
;
A
#
# COMPACT_ATOMS: atom_id res chain seq x y z
N MET A 1 -4.59 -72.62 44.28
CA MET A 1 -4.86 -71.30 44.86
C MET A 1 -4.60 -70.26 43.77
N ALA A 2 -5.59 -69.41 43.51
CA ALA A 2 -5.72 -68.61 42.29
C ALA A 2 -4.75 -67.41 42.22
N THR A 3 -4.31 -67.11 41.00
CA THR A 3 -3.52 -65.95 40.58
C THR A 3 -4.27 -64.62 40.73
N PRO A 4 -3.59 -63.48 40.97
CA PRO A 4 -4.24 -62.19 41.09
C PRO A 4 -4.59 -61.64 39.70
N SER A 5 -5.85 -61.29 39.51
CA SER A 5 -6.38 -60.59 38.34
C SER A 5 -6.63 -59.14 38.72
N SER A 6 -5.79 -58.20 38.27
CA SER A 6 -6.04 -56.77 38.41
C SER A 6 -5.11 -55.94 37.50
N ASN A 7 -5.48 -55.69 36.24
CA ASN A 7 -4.86 -54.60 35.47
C ASN A 7 -5.62 -54.10 34.22
N SER A 8 -6.91 -53.76 34.31
CA SER A 8 -7.62 -53.17 33.15
C SER A 8 -8.39 -51.87 33.42
N LYS A 9 -8.33 -51.31 34.63
CA LYS A 9 -9.10 -50.11 35.01
C LYS A 9 -8.37 -48.76 34.85
N ASN A 10 -7.02 -48.74 34.82
CA ASN A 10 -6.26 -47.48 34.72
C ASN A 10 -6.11 -46.93 33.29
N SER A 11 -5.97 -47.80 32.29
CA SER A 11 -5.65 -47.37 30.92
C SER A 11 -6.74 -46.50 30.28
N GLY A 12 -8.02 -46.75 30.58
CA GLY A 12 -9.13 -45.97 30.04
C GLY A 12 -9.24 -44.55 30.60
N ASP A 13 -8.93 -44.36 31.89
CA ASP A 13 -8.93 -43.03 32.52
C ASP A 13 -7.70 -42.21 32.12
N ASP A 14 -6.55 -42.86 31.93
CA ASP A 14 -5.35 -42.20 31.42
C ASP A 14 -5.54 -41.70 29.99
N ILE A 15 -6.21 -42.48 29.12
CA ILE A 15 -6.55 -42.05 27.75
C ILE A 15 -7.47 -40.83 27.77
N LYS A 16 -8.50 -40.79 28.63
CA LYS A 16 -9.40 -39.64 28.76
C LYS A 16 -8.67 -38.39 29.23
N ARG A 17 -7.80 -38.51 30.23
CA ARG A 17 -6.97 -37.40 30.73
C ARG A 17 -6.04 -36.85 29.66
N VAL A 18 -5.48 -37.73 28.82
CA VAL A 18 -4.64 -37.32 27.69
C VAL A 18 -5.48 -36.61 26.63
N SER A 19 -6.66 -37.11 26.27
CA SER A 19 -7.57 -36.43 25.34
C SER A 19 -7.99 -35.05 25.85
N ASP A 20 -8.35 -34.94 27.14
CA ASP A 20 -8.72 -33.68 27.77
C ASP A 20 -7.56 -32.67 27.78
N ALA A 21 -6.34 -33.14 28.07
CA ALA A 21 -5.14 -32.32 28.02
C ALA A 21 -4.86 -31.82 26.60
N MET A 22 -5.06 -32.65 25.57
CA MET A 22 -4.89 -32.27 24.17
C MET A 22 -5.95 -31.27 23.72
N ASP A 23 -7.20 -31.40 24.15
CA ASP A 23 -8.27 -30.44 23.87
C ASP A 23 -7.99 -29.07 24.50
N VAL A 24 -7.45 -29.04 25.73
CA VAL A 24 -7.01 -27.81 26.38
C VAL A 24 -5.87 -27.15 25.60
N LEU A 25 -4.88 -27.92 25.16
CA LEU A 25 -3.78 -27.41 24.34
C LEU A 25 -4.27 -26.88 22.98
N ALA A 26 -5.19 -27.57 22.32
CA ALA A 26 -5.78 -27.13 21.07
C ALA A 26 -6.52 -25.79 21.23
N LYS A 27 -7.31 -25.65 22.31
CA LYS A 27 -7.98 -24.38 22.66
C LYS A 27 -6.97 -23.26 22.89
N LEU A 28 -5.90 -23.51 23.64
CA LEU A 28 -4.85 -22.52 23.90
C LEU A 28 -4.10 -22.09 22.62
N ILE A 29 -3.84 -23.02 21.70
CA ILE A 29 -3.19 -22.72 20.42
C ILE A 29 -4.10 -21.83 19.54
N ILE A 30 -5.40 -22.16 19.47
CA ILE A 30 -6.37 -21.37 18.71
C ILE A 30 -6.50 -19.97 19.31
N GLN A 31 -6.58 -19.87 20.64
CA GLN A 31 -6.68 -18.60 21.35
C GLN A 31 -5.45 -17.73 21.09
N ARG A 32 -4.24 -18.27 21.28
CA ARG A 32 -2.99 -17.54 21.04
C ARG A 32 -2.83 -17.09 19.59
N ARG A 33 -3.30 -17.89 18.62
CA ARG A 33 -3.33 -17.49 17.20
C ARG A 33 -4.30 -16.32 16.95
N LYS A 34 -5.47 -16.33 17.58
CA LYS A 34 -6.44 -15.22 17.49
C LYS A 34 -5.86 -13.95 18.12
N ASP A 35 -5.30 -14.05 19.30
CA ASP A 35 -4.73 -12.90 20.02
C ASP A 35 -3.56 -12.29 19.22
N ASN A 36 -2.64 -13.13 18.69
CA ASN A 36 -1.55 -12.65 17.84
C ASN A 36 -2.05 -11.96 16.56
N ASN A 37 -3.07 -12.51 15.91
CA ASN A 37 -3.66 -11.88 14.73
C ASN A 37 -4.35 -10.57 15.08
N GLN A 38 -5.06 -10.52 16.20
CA GLN A 38 -5.74 -9.31 16.68
C GLN A 38 -4.73 -8.19 16.97
N VAL A 39 -3.64 -8.51 17.67
CA VAL A 39 -2.57 -7.54 17.96
C VAL A 39 -1.93 -6.99 16.69
N LYS A 40 -1.70 -7.83 15.67
CA LYS A 40 -1.20 -7.36 14.36
C LYS A 40 -2.18 -6.42 13.68
N ILE A 41 -3.46 -6.78 13.65
CA ILE A 41 -4.52 -5.95 13.06
C ILE A 41 -4.62 -4.60 13.77
N ASP A 42 -4.56 -4.59 15.10
CA ASP A 42 -4.67 -3.37 15.89
C ASP A 42 -3.42 -2.47 15.74
N TYR A 43 -2.24 -3.07 15.58
CA TYR A 43 -1.02 -2.34 15.23
C TYR A 43 -1.11 -1.69 13.85
N GLU A 44 -1.55 -2.43 12.83
CA GLU A 44 -1.73 -1.90 11.47
C GLU A 44 -2.75 -0.75 11.43
N LYS A 45 -3.86 -0.86 12.18
CA LYS A 45 -4.84 0.22 12.30
C LYS A 45 -4.23 1.49 12.90
N LYS A 46 -3.44 1.36 13.98
CA LYS A 46 -2.75 2.50 14.59
C LYS A 46 -1.77 3.15 13.62
N LEU A 47 -1.05 2.35 12.82
CA LEU A 47 -0.15 2.87 11.78
C LEU A 47 -0.92 3.69 10.74
N GLN A 48 -2.06 3.16 10.26
CA GLN A 48 -2.92 3.87 9.30
C GLN A 48 -3.50 5.16 9.87
N GLU A 49 -3.81 5.21 11.16
CA GLU A 49 -4.28 6.43 11.83
C GLU A 49 -3.18 7.49 11.90
N VAL A 50 -1.95 7.09 12.25
CA VAL A 50 -0.78 7.98 12.25
C VAL A 50 -0.51 8.54 10.86
N ASP A 51 -0.52 7.70 9.82
CA ASP A 51 -0.36 8.14 8.43
C ASP A 51 -1.44 9.15 8.01
N LYS A 52 -2.69 8.94 8.40
CA LYS A 52 -3.78 9.89 8.13
C LYS A 52 -3.56 11.23 8.81
N LEU A 53 -3.13 11.23 10.07
CA LEU A 53 -2.83 12.46 10.81
C LEU A 53 -1.66 13.22 10.20
N ILE A 54 -0.60 12.52 9.84
CA ILE A 54 0.57 13.12 9.17
C ILE A 54 0.16 13.74 7.83
N ASN A 55 -0.58 12.99 7.00
CA ASN A 55 -1.07 13.51 5.72
C ASN A 55 -2.04 14.68 5.90
N MET A 56 -2.86 14.68 6.95
CA MET A 56 -3.72 15.81 7.29
C MET A 56 -2.90 17.04 7.69
N ILE A 57 -1.85 16.88 8.50
CA ILE A 57 -0.93 17.99 8.85
C ILE A 57 -0.23 18.53 7.61
N LEU A 58 0.24 17.65 6.71
CA LEU A 58 0.84 18.04 5.44
C LEU A 58 -0.15 18.76 4.51
N ALA A 59 -1.43 18.38 4.53
CA ALA A 59 -2.48 19.02 3.75
C ALA A 59 -2.90 20.38 4.35
N LEU A 60 -2.98 20.49 5.68
CA LEU A 60 -3.32 21.73 6.38
C LEU A 60 -2.25 22.83 6.21
N ASN A 61 -0.99 22.43 6.00
CA ASN A 61 0.10 23.38 5.76
C ASN A 61 0.10 23.99 4.34
N ARG A 62 -0.88 23.67 3.49
CA ARG A 62 -0.86 24.05 2.06
C ARG A 62 -2.04 24.90 1.65
N LYS A 63 -1.77 26.20 1.49
CA LYS A 63 -2.50 27.05 0.55
C LYS A 63 -2.17 26.73 -0.92
N ASP A 64 -1.15 25.92 -1.19
CA ASP A 64 -0.70 25.56 -2.54
C ASP A 64 -0.44 24.04 -2.63
N GLU A 65 -1.21 23.38 -3.52
CA GLU A 65 -0.99 22.07 -4.17
C GLU A 65 0.14 21.18 -3.61
N SER A 66 -0.22 19.97 -3.17
CA SER A 66 0.66 19.05 -2.42
C SER A 66 1.82 18.44 -3.21
N ARG A 67 2.89 19.22 -3.41
CA ARG A 67 4.19 18.85 -3.99
C ARG A 67 5.08 17.89 -3.17
N TYR A 68 4.75 17.61 -1.90
CA TYR A 68 5.58 16.74 -1.05
C TYR A 68 4.72 15.71 -0.30
N SER A 69 5.18 14.46 -0.23
CA SER A 69 4.64 13.40 0.63
C SER A 69 5.68 12.97 1.65
N VAL A 70 5.23 12.35 2.74
CA VAL A 70 6.17 11.68 3.65
C VAL A 70 6.80 10.48 2.95
N ASP A 71 8.11 10.30 3.16
CA ASP A 71 8.78 9.06 2.78
C ASP A 71 8.49 8.00 3.86
N THR A 72 7.59 7.08 3.55
CA THR A 72 7.21 6.00 4.47
C THR A 72 8.37 5.06 4.77
N THR A 73 9.30 4.86 3.83
CA THR A 73 10.41 3.92 4.01
C THR A 73 11.50 4.47 4.94
N GLU A 74 11.73 5.78 4.89
CA GLU A 74 12.63 6.45 5.83
C GLU A 74 11.95 6.68 7.18
N LEU A 75 10.65 6.97 7.18
CA LEU A 75 9.88 7.09 8.42
C LEU A 75 9.90 5.77 9.21
N ASP A 76 9.71 4.62 8.54
CA ASP A 76 9.76 3.30 9.19
C ASP A 76 11.12 3.02 9.84
N LYS A 77 12.22 3.48 9.24
CA LYS A 77 13.56 3.36 9.84
C LYS A 77 13.67 4.24 11.08
N ILE A 78 13.25 5.50 10.98
CA ILE A 78 13.31 6.46 12.08
C ILE A 78 12.40 6.03 13.25
N LEU A 79 11.25 5.43 12.98
CA LEU A 79 10.37 4.92 14.03
C LEU A 79 10.98 3.72 14.78
N ASN A 80 11.82 2.92 14.12
CA ASN A 80 12.54 1.81 14.75
C ASN A 80 13.77 2.28 15.54
N ASP A 81 14.50 3.26 15.03
CA ASP A 81 15.74 3.77 15.65
C ASP A 81 15.49 4.88 16.69
N GLY A 82 14.29 5.46 16.69
CA GLY A 82 13.88 6.55 17.56
C GLY A 82 13.83 7.89 16.84
N VAL A 83 12.79 8.67 17.12
CA VAL A 83 12.57 9.96 16.47
C VAL A 83 13.50 11.02 17.08
N GLU A 84 14.33 11.65 16.25
CA GLU A 84 15.18 12.76 16.68
C GLU A 84 14.34 14.00 17.02
N ILE A 85 14.49 14.48 18.26
CA ILE A 85 13.81 15.67 18.76
C ILE A 85 14.81 16.81 18.85
N ILE A 86 14.57 17.87 18.09
CA ILE A 86 15.39 19.07 18.06
C ILE A 86 14.66 20.17 18.84
N GLU A 87 15.38 20.87 19.71
CA GLU A 87 14.88 22.08 20.35
C GLU A 87 15.27 23.30 19.51
N LYS A 88 14.28 24.04 18.99
CA LYS A 88 14.51 25.28 18.22
C LYS A 88 13.74 26.46 18.82
N GLY A 89 14.39 27.63 18.77
CA GLY A 89 13.84 28.91 19.24
C GLY A 89 14.14 29.22 20.70
N GLU A 90 13.97 30.49 21.08
CA GLU A 90 14.19 30.99 22.45
C GLU A 90 13.27 30.30 23.48
N ASN A 91 12.16 29.73 23.02
CA ASN A 91 11.16 29.06 23.85
C ASN A 91 11.44 27.56 24.09
N LYS A 92 12.58 27.02 23.66
CA LYS A 92 12.94 25.57 23.77
C LYS A 92 11.85 24.64 23.24
N GLN A 93 11.27 24.99 22.09
CA GLN A 93 10.17 24.20 21.54
C GLN A 93 10.72 22.94 20.87
N LYS A 94 10.16 21.78 21.22
CA LYS A 94 10.58 20.46 20.74
C LYS A 94 9.94 20.13 19.40
N TYR A 95 10.76 19.79 18.41
CA TYR A 95 10.33 19.40 17.07
C TYR A 95 10.84 18.02 16.73
N ALA A 96 9.97 17.18 16.15
CA ALA A 96 10.36 15.92 15.52
C ALA A 96 10.53 16.15 14.02
N LEU A 97 11.61 15.65 13.44
CA LEU A 97 11.82 15.69 11.98
C LEU A 97 11.08 14.53 11.30
N ILE A 98 10.34 14.85 10.25
CA ILE A 98 9.62 13.87 9.44
C ILE A 98 10.21 13.94 8.01
N PRO A 99 10.76 12.84 7.48
CA PRO A 99 11.27 12.79 6.11
C PRO A 99 10.16 13.05 5.10
N ILE A 100 10.42 13.95 4.15
CA ILE A 100 9.49 14.25 3.05
C ILE A 100 10.20 14.13 1.71
N VAL A 101 9.50 13.59 0.73
CA VAL A 101 9.92 13.47 -0.66
C VAL A 101 9.05 14.36 -1.55
N GLU A 102 9.66 14.94 -2.59
CA GLU A 102 8.94 15.73 -3.57
C GLU A 102 8.19 14.81 -4.54
N ILE A 103 6.87 14.93 -4.56
CA ILE A 103 6.04 14.30 -5.58
C ILE A 103 6.15 15.18 -6.82
N GLN A 104 6.88 14.71 -7.82
CA GLN A 104 6.82 15.35 -9.13
C GLN A 104 5.39 15.19 -9.66
N PRO A 105 4.72 16.30 -10.04
CA PRO A 105 3.43 16.19 -10.69
C PRO A 105 3.61 15.38 -11.95
N ILE A 106 2.92 14.24 -12.04
CA ILE A 106 2.78 13.50 -13.28
C ILE A 106 2.11 14.48 -14.23
N VAL A 107 2.89 15.08 -15.13
CA VAL A 107 2.35 15.83 -16.25
C VAL A 107 1.60 14.80 -17.07
N GLN A 108 0.30 14.71 -16.83
CA GLN A 108 -0.63 14.01 -17.69
C GLN A 108 -0.67 14.78 -19.00
N THR A 109 0.31 14.55 -19.87
CA THR A 109 0.04 14.64 -21.29
C THR A 109 -1.05 13.59 -21.52
N ASN A 110 -2.27 14.06 -21.77
CA ASN A 110 -3.41 13.24 -22.16
C ASN A 110 -3.04 12.43 -23.42
N THR A 111 -2.40 11.29 -23.23
CA THR A 111 -2.35 10.20 -24.19
C THR A 111 -3.20 9.09 -23.62
N ILE A 112 -4.42 9.04 -24.13
CA ILE A 112 -5.40 7.98 -23.92
C ILE A 112 -4.77 6.69 -24.47
N ASP A 113 -3.98 5.99 -23.66
CA ASP A 113 -3.57 4.62 -23.93
C ASP A 113 -4.47 3.67 -23.14
N ASP A 114 -5.70 3.64 -23.65
CA ASP A 114 -6.65 2.54 -23.60
C ASP A 114 -5.92 1.20 -23.81
N PHE A 115 -6.02 0.33 -22.81
CA PHE A 115 -5.71 -1.08 -22.87
C PHE A 115 -6.61 -1.78 -23.90
N SER A 116 -6.30 -1.59 -25.18
CA SER A 116 -6.81 -2.41 -26.25
C SER A 116 -5.66 -2.87 -27.11
N LEU A 117 -5.50 -4.21 -27.18
CA LEU A 117 -4.62 -4.96 -28.06
C LEU A 117 -4.75 -4.48 -29.52
N LYS A 118 -4.07 -3.39 -29.87
CA LYS A 118 -4.09 -2.83 -31.22
C LYS A 118 -2.89 -3.37 -31.97
N LYS A 119 -3.17 -4.44 -32.72
CA LYS A 119 -2.37 -4.91 -33.87
C LYS A 119 -1.68 -3.72 -34.53
N LYS A 120 -0.35 -3.76 -34.61
CA LYS A 120 0.48 -2.75 -35.30
C LYS A 120 -0.08 -2.54 -36.71
N LYS A 121 -0.90 -1.49 -36.88
CA LYS A 121 -1.39 -1.12 -38.20
C LYS A 121 -0.18 -0.69 -39.01
N LYS A 122 0.03 -1.34 -40.17
CA LYS A 122 1.04 -0.94 -41.15
C LYS A 122 0.95 0.57 -41.31
N LYS A 123 2.09 1.26 -41.14
CA LYS A 123 2.20 2.70 -41.40
C LYS A 123 1.89 2.92 -42.87
N ASN A 124 0.64 3.22 -43.18
CA ASN A 124 0.26 3.56 -44.53
C ASN A 124 0.94 4.90 -44.86
N LYS A 125 1.90 4.88 -45.80
CA LYS A 125 2.49 6.06 -46.45
C LYS A 125 1.42 6.73 -47.33
N ILE A 126 0.30 7.13 -46.72
CA ILE A 126 -0.72 7.89 -47.42
C ILE A 126 -0.27 9.33 -47.52
N ASN A 127 -0.38 9.89 -48.72
CA ASN A 127 -0.15 11.30 -48.96
C ASN A 127 -1.45 12.06 -48.65
N CYS A 128 -1.35 13.09 -47.82
CA CYS A 128 -2.49 13.93 -47.48
C CYS A 128 -2.98 14.67 -48.73
N SER A 129 -4.26 14.58 -49.09
CA SER A 129 -4.79 15.28 -50.27
C SER A 129 -4.81 16.81 -50.14
N TYR A 130 -4.60 17.35 -48.93
CA TYR A 130 -4.54 18.81 -48.68
C TYR A 130 -3.12 19.38 -48.79
N CYS A 131 -2.17 18.85 -48.01
CA CYS A 131 -0.78 19.37 -47.99
C CYS A 131 0.22 18.48 -48.73
N LYS A 132 -0.20 17.32 -49.25
CA LYS A 132 0.62 16.32 -49.97
C LYS A 132 1.76 15.69 -49.17
N GLU A 133 1.86 15.96 -47.87
CA GLU A 133 2.81 15.31 -46.97
C GLU A 133 2.33 13.91 -46.57
N THR A 134 3.27 13.02 -46.28
CA THR A 134 2.96 11.62 -45.95
C THR A 134 2.67 11.44 -44.47
N GLY A 135 1.80 10.49 -44.10
CA GLY A 135 1.62 10.04 -42.71
C GLY A 135 0.39 10.58 -42.00
N HIS A 136 -0.46 11.34 -42.69
CA HIS A 136 -1.75 11.78 -42.16
C HIS A 136 -2.81 11.91 -43.27
N THR A 137 -4.09 11.87 -42.89
CA THR A 137 -5.23 12.07 -43.81
C THR A 137 -5.62 13.55 -43.88
N ARG A 138 -6.38 13.96 -44.91
CA ARG A 138 -6.90 15.34 -45.04
C ARG A 138 -7.67 15.80 -43.79
N ALA A 139 -8.40 14.88 -43.14
CA ALA A 139 -9.16 15.19 -41.93
C ALA A 139 -8.25 15.60 -40.76
N ALA A 140 -7.14 14.88 -40.57
CA ALA A 140 -6.15 15.12 -39.51
C ALA A 140 -4.97 15.99 -39.96
N CYS A 141 -5.13 16.77 -41.04
CA CYS A 141 -4.05 17.61 -41.56
C CYS A 141 -3.85 18.85 -40.67
N PRO A 142 -2.65 19.06 -40.08
CA PRO A 142 -2.40 20.20 -39.19
C PRO A 142 -2.57 21.53 -39.94
N LYS A 143 -2.12 21.60 -41.20
CA LYS A 143 -2.25 22.81 -42.04
C LYS A 143 -3.72 23.17 -42.35
N ARG A 144 -4.60 22.17 -42.40
CA ARG A 144 -6.05 22.39 -42.59
C ARG A 144 -6.71 22.87 -41.30
N LEU A 145 -6.31 22.31 -40.16
CA LEU A 145 -6.83 22.69 -38.85
C LEU A 145 -6.40 24.11 -38.47
N LEU A 146 -5.21 24.53 -38.88
CA LEU A 146 -4.68 25.88 -38.65
C LEU A 146 -5.38 26.95 -39.52
N ASN A 147 -5.81 26.60 -40.73
CA ASN A 147 -6.49 27.52 -41.64
C ASN A 147 -7.74 26.87 -42.26
N PRO A 148 -8.86 26.79 -41.50
CA PRO A 148 -10.13 26.37 -42.07
C PRO A 148 -10.60 27.48 -43.04
N LYS A 149 -10.46 27.25 -44.35
CA LYS A 149 -11.25 28.04 -45.30
C LYS A 149 -12.73 27.66 -45.13
N PRO A 150 -13.64 28.65 -45.17
CA PRO A 150 -15.09 28.39 -45.15
C PRO A 150 -15.51 27.53 -46.35
#